data_AF-A0A7V8E638-F1
#
_entry.id   AF-A0A7V8E638-F1
#
_cell.length_a   1.000
_cell.length_b   1.000
_cell.length_c   1.000
_cell.angle_alpha   90.00
_cell.angle_beta   90.00
_cell.angle_gamma   90.00
#
_symmetry.space_group_name_H-M   'P 1'
#
loop_
_entity.id
_entity.type
_entity.pdbx_description
1 polymer ?
#
loop_
_entity_poly.entity_id
_entity_poly.type
_entity_poly.pdbx_seq_one_letter_code
_entity_poly.pdbx_strand_id
1 'polypeptide(L)'
;MRFPAIVLAFVVAALPVLADPPTEQDVRGWIAQLSDDDSVKRDEAQRRIESLDIAWKKTLQDSLAASTDAEARARLTEILAKIGRIQWITDVTAAVAKARAEKKPLLVMATPGAPDSFS
;
A
#
# COMPACT_ATOMS: atom_id res chain seq x y z
N MET A 1 -14.13 -54.24 -11.51
CA MET A 1 -13.84 -52.81 -11.75
C MET A 1 -14.17 -52.04 -10.48
N ARG A 2 -13.18 -51.56 -9.74
CA ARG A 2 -13.35 -50.77 -8.50
C ARG A 2 -12.48 -49.53 -8.65
N PHE A 3 -13.11 -48.36 -8.76
CA PHE A 3 -12.43 -47.07 -8.75
C PHE A 3 -12.32 -46.57 -7.30
N PRO A 4 -11.15 -46.15 -6.81
CA PRO A 4 -11.04 -45.55 -5.49
C PRO A 4 -11.54 -44.10 -5.52
N ALA A 5 -12.37 -43.75 -4.54
CA ALA A 5 -12.82 -42.40 -4.29
C ALA A 5 -11.63 -41.52 -3.85
N ILE A 6 -11.32 -40.50 -4.64
CA ILE A 6 -10.37 -39.45 -4.28
C ILE A 6 -11.09 -38.53 -3.30
N VAL A 7 -10.67 -38.59 -2.03
CA VAL A 7 -11.07 -37.62 -1.02
C VAL A 7 -10.33 -36.32 -1.33
N LEU A 8 -11.01 -35.38 -1.98
CA LEU A 8 -10.55 -34.00 -2.10
C LEU A 8 -10.67 -33.33 -0.72
N ALA A 9 -9.55 -33.24 -0.02
CA ALA A 9 -9.43 -32.38 1.15
C ALA A 9 -9.45 -30.92 0.67
N PHE A 10 -10.57 -30.23 0.88
CA PHE A 10 -10.64 -28.79 0.76
C PHE A 10 -9.82 -28.17 1.90
N VAL A 11 -8.64 -27.67 1.57
CA VAL A 11 -7.93 -26.72 2.43
C VAL A 11 -8.73 -25.41 2.37
N VAL A 12 -9.58 -25.20 3.38
CA VAL A 12 -10.17 -23.89 3.64
C VAL A 12 -9.02 -23.01 4.14
N ALA A 13 -8.34 -22.36 3.20
CA ALA A 13 -7.42 -21.28 3.53
C ALA A 13 -8.25 -20.22 4.27
N ALA A 14 -7.89 -19.96 5.53
CA ALA A 14 -8.47 -18.89 6.31
C ALA A 14 -8.33 -17.59 5.51
N LEU A 15 -9.46 -17.08 5.01
CA LEU A 15 -9.53 -15.75 4.45
C LEU A 15 -9.03 -14.79 5.54
N PRO A 16 -7.95 -14.01 5.32
CA PRO A 16 -7.65 -12.94 6.24
C PRO A 16 -8.89 -12.05 6.29
N VAL A 17 -9.40 -11.84 7.51
CA VAL A 17 -10.44 -10.84 7.78
C VAL A 17 -10.01 -9.58 7.05
N LEU A 18 -10.76 -9.17 6.02
CA LEU A 18 -10.54 -7.88 5.39
C LEU A 18 -10.74 -6.85 6.50
N ALA A 19 -9.65 -6.35 7.07
CA ALA A 19 -9.70 -5.13 7.84
C ALA A 19 -10.23 -4.06 6.89
N ASP A 20 -11.21 -3.28 7.36
CA ASP A 20 -11.74 -2.17 6.56
C ASP A 20 -10.58 -1.29 6.07
N PRO A 21 -10.64 -0.82 4.81
CA PRO A 21 -9.60 0.05 4.29
C PRO A 21 -9.49 1.27 5.21
N PRO A 22 -8.26 1.72 5.54
CA PRO A 22 -8.08 2.85 6.42
C PRO A 22 -8.75 4.09 5.85
N THR A 23 -9.34 4.90 6.71
CA THR A 23 -9.93 6.18 6.32
C THR A 23 -8.86 7.26 6.28
N GLU A 24 -9.14 8.38 5.61
CA GLU A 24 -8.22 9.53 5.60
C GLU A 24 -7.95 10.06 7.02
N GLN A 25 -8.94 9.98 7.90
CA GLN A 25 -8.80 10.36 9.30
C GLN A 25 -7.83 9.43 10.05
N ASP A 26 -7.86 8.12 9.77
CA ASP A 26 -6.92 7.16 10.35
C ASP A 26 -5.49 7.48 9.93
N VAL A 27 -5.28 7.72 8.64
CA VAL A 27 -3.96 8.05 8.08
C VAL A 27 -3.43 9.36 8.67
N ARG A 28 -4.26 10.41 8.77
CA ARG A 28 -3.87 11.66 9.44
C ARG A 28 -3.51 11.44 10.91
N GLY A 29 -4.26 10.58 11.60
CA GLY A 29 -3.96 10.19 12.98
C GLY A 29 -2.59 9.52 13.12
N TRP A 30 -2.25 8.60 12.22
CA TRP A 30 -0.94 7.95 12.20
C TRP A 30 0.17 8.93 11.88
N ILE A 31 -0.05 9.87 10.95
CA ILE A 31 0.96 10.90 10.62
C ILE A 31 1.25 11.78 11.84
N ALA A 32 0.22 12.17 12.60
CA ALA A 32 0.41 12.92 13.84
C ALA A 32 1.19 12.12 14.90
N GLN A 33 1.05 10.80 14.90
CA GLN A 33 1.78 9.90 15.80
C GLN A 33 3.24 9.70 15.39
N LEU A 34 3.68 10.12 14.21
CA LEU A 34 5.09 9.99 13.78
C LEU A 34 6.05 10.83 14.63
N SER A 35 5.57 11.79 15.39
CA SER A 35 6.33 12.64 16.30
C SER A 35 5.90 12.51 17.76
N ASP A 36 5.13 11.49 18.10
CA ASP A 36 4.74 11.20 19.49
C ASP A 36 5.99 10.87 20.32
N ASP A 37 6.06 11.27 21.58
CA ASP A 37 7.21 10.96 22.46
C ASP A 37 7.31 9.45 22.75
N ASP A 38 6.19 8.72 22.68
CA ASP A 38 6.11 7.28 22.87
C ASP A 38 6.62 6.54 21.61
N SER A 39 7.77 5.88 21.75
CA SER A 39 8.39 5.11 20.65
C SER A 39 7.50 3.99 20.12
N VAL A 40 6.65 3.39 20.96
CA VAL A 40 5.78 2.29 20.54
C VAL A 40 4.73 2.81 19.57
N LYS A 41 4.11 3.96 19.88
CA LYS A 41 3.12 4.60 19.00
C LYS A 41 3.74 5.07 17.70
N ARG A 42 4.94 5.67 17.76
CA ARG A 42 5.66 6.10 16.55
C ARG A 42 5.94 4.92 15.62
N ASP A 43 6.48 3.84 16.15
CA ASP A 43 6.86 2.67 15.35
C ASP A 43 5.62 1.97 14.78
N GLU A 44 4.53 1.91 15.56
CA GLU A 44 3.26 1.37 15.08
C GLU A 44 2.66 2.23 13.97
N ALA A 45 2.63 3.54 14.14
CA ALA A 45 2.16 4.48 13.12
C ALA A 45 3.00 4.37 11.84
N GLN A 46 4.33 4.31 11.97
CA GLN A 46 5.22 4.11 10.83
C GLN A 46 4.89 2.80 10.09
N ARG A 47 4.75 1.67 10.80
CA ARG A 47 4.39 0.39 10.17
C ARG A 47 3.05 0.44 9.46
N ARG A 48 2.04 1.09 10.06
CA ARG A 48 0.72 1.25 9.44
C ARG A 48 0.80 2.08 8.17
N ILE A 49 1.53 3.19 8.18
CA ILE A 49 1.73 4.03 6.99
C ILE A 49 2.55 3.29 5.92
N GLU A 50 3.57 2.53 6.30
CA GLU A 50 4.36 1.71 5.37
C GLU A 50 3.53 0.59 4.72
N SER A 51 2.46 0.14 5.38
CA SER A 51 1.51 -0.83 4.82
C SER A 51 0.48 -0.22 3.86
N LEU A 52 0.43 1.12 3.75
CA LEU A 52 -0.47 1.80 2.83
C LEU A 52 -0.07 1.58 1.38
N ASP A 53 -1.09 1.48 0.53
CA ASP A 53 -0.92 1.41 -0.91
C ASP A 53 -0.56 2.79 -1.51
N ILE A 54 -0.06 2.80 -2.76
CA ILE A 54 0.31 4.01 -3.49
C ILE A 54 -0.83 5.02 -3.62
N ALA A 55 -2.09 4.59 -3.51
CA ALA A 55 -3.26 5.47 -3.47
C ALA A 55 -3.12 6.59 -2.41
N TRP A 56 -2.37 6.36 -1.34
CA TRP A 56 -2.13 7.33 -0.26
C TRP A 56 -0.94 8.26 -0.51
N LYS A 57 -0.15 8.02 -1.56
CA LYS A 57 1.08 8.79 -1.84
C LYS A 57 0.83 10.29 -1.89
N LYS A 58 -0.25 10.73 -2.54
CA LYS A 58 -0.62 12.15 -2.62
C LYS A 58 -0.92 12.73 -1.25
N THR A 59 -1.75 12.05 -0.45
CA THR A 59 -2.06 12.46 0.93
C THR A 59 -0.80 12.55 1.80
N LEU A 60 0.14 11.62 1.63
CA LEU A 60 1.43 11.63 2.35
C LEU A 60 2.33 12.77 1.88
N GLN A 61 2.35 13.10 0.59
CA GLN A 61 3.09 14.24 0.05
C GLN A 61 2.50 15.58 0.52
N ASP A 62 1.18 15.71 0.52
CA ASP A 62 0.48 16.89 1.03
C ASP A 62 0.78 17.08 2.53
N SER A 63 0.79 15.99 3.28
CA SER A 63 1.13 16.01 4.71
C SER A 63 2.59 16.35 4.96
N LEU A 64 3.51 15.86 4.12
CA LEU A 64 4.93 16.23 4.18
C LEU A 64 5.13 17.73 3.90
N ALA A 65 4.41 18.28 2.93
CA ALA A 65 4.46 19.70 2.59
C ALA A 65 3.87 20.59 3.70
N ALA A 66 2.81 20.12 4.37
CA ALA A 66 2.15 20.83 5.47
C ALA A 66 2.89 20.69 6.82
N SER A 67 3.71 19.65 7.00
CA SER A 67 4.38 19.40 8.28
C SER A 67 5.50 20.41 8.56
N THR A 68 5.48 20.96 9.77
CA THR A 68 6.51 21.85 10.32
C THR A 68 7.52 21.10 11.20
N ASP A 69 7.21 19.86 11.58
CA ASP A 69 8.08 19.04 12.42
C ASP A 69 9.16 18.32 11.59
N ALA A 70 10.42 18.55 11.93
CA ALA A 70 11.57 17.97 11.25
C ALA A 70 11.59 16.43 11.35
N GLU A 71 11.17 15.87 12.49
CA GLU A 71 11.23 14.44 12.74
C GLU A 71 10.16 13.70 11.93
N ALA A 72 8.91 14.15 12.01
CA ALA A 72 7.83 13.63 11.18
C ALA A 72 8.14 13.75 9.69
N ARG A 73 8.74 14.86 9.24
CA ARG A 73 9.15 15.04 7.84
C ARG A 73 10.21 14.05 7.39
N ALA A 74 11.22 13.80 8.22
CA ALA A 74 12.28 12.84 7.90
C ALA A 74 11.69 11.42 7.72
N ARG A 75 10.81 11.01 8.64
CA ARG A 75 10.12 9.71 8.56
C ARG A 75 9.18 9.62 7.35
N LEU A 76 8.34 10.62 7.11
CA LEU A 76 7.46 10.65 5.92
C LEU A 76 8.26 10.57 4.62
N THR A 77 9.42 11.24 4.55
CA THR A 77 10.30 11.17 3.38
C THR A 77 10.84 9.76 3.16
N GLU A 78 11.24 9.07 4.23
CA GLU A 78 11.69 7.67 4.14
C GLU A 78 10.55 6.75 3.66
N ILE A 79 9.35 6.92 4.20
CA ILE A 79 8.18 6.13 3.85
C ILE A 79 7.80 6.36 2.37
N LEU A 80 7.74 7.62 1.93
CA LEU A 80 7.50 7.96 0.52
C LEU A 80 8.57 7.38 -0.41
N ALA A 81 9.84 7.38 0.01
CA ALA A 81 10.92 6.76 -0.75
C ALA A 81 10.72 5.23 -0.85
N LYS A 82 10.26 4.56 0.22
CA LYS A 82 9.93 3.12 0.20
C LYS A 82 8.78 2.82 -0.76
N ILE A 83 7.67 3.56 -0.66
CA ILE A 83 6.49 3.41 -1.54
C ILE A 83 6.88 3.67 -3.00
N GLY A 84 7.74 4.66 -3.25
CA GLY A 84 8.20 5.04 -4.59
C GLY A 84 9.21 4.09 -5.25
N ARG A 85 9.79 3.12 -4.53
CA ARG A 85 10.73 2.14 -5.13
C ARG A 85 10.05 1.18 -6.10
N ILE A 86 8.76 0.95 -5.94
CA ILE A 86 7.97 0.16 -6.87
C ILE A 86 7.59 1.09 -8.02
N GLN A 87 8.04 0.78 -9.24
CA GLN A 87 7.73 1.58 -10.41
C GLN A 87 6.31 1.24 -10.90
N TRP A 88 5.34 2.00 -10.42
CA TRP A 88 3.95 1.87 -10.84
C TRP A 88 3.75 2.52 -12.21
N ILE A 89 3.00 1.85 -13.08
CA ILE A 89 2.60 2.36 -14.39
C ILE A 89 1.08 2.45 -14.37
N THR A 90 0.57 3.67 -14.48
CA THR A 90 -0.87 3.97 -14.40
C THR A 90 -1.57 3.79 -15.75
N ASP A 91 -0.84 3.99 -16.85
CA ASP A 91 -1.32 3.65 -18.20
C ASP A 91 -1.22 2.15 -18.44
N VAL A 92 -2.39 1.49 -18.50
CA VAL A 92 -2.49 0.04 -18.71
C VAL A 92 -1.85 -0.39 -20.03
N THR A 93 -1.98 0.41 -21.10
CA THR A 93 -1.41 0.09 -22.41
C THR A 93 0.11 0.10 -22.36
N ALA A 94 0.69 1.12 -21.71
CA ALA A 94 2.13 1.22 -21.48
C ALA A 94 2.63 0.08 -20.57
N ALA A 95 1.88 -0.28 -19.53
CA ALA A 95 2.22 -1.37 -18.61
C ALA A 95 2.24 -2.72 -19.34
N VAL A 96 1.25 -2.99 -20.19
CA VAL A 96 1.17 -4.21 -21.01
C VAL A 96 2.32 -4.27 -22.02
N ALA A 97 2.62 -3.15 -22.69
CA ALA A 97 3.74 -3.09 -23.65
C ALA A 97 5.08 -3.41 -22.97
N LYS A 98 5.33 -2.84 -21.79
CA LYS A 98 6.54 -3.09 -21.01
C LYS A 98 6.61 -4.53 -20.49
N ALA A 99 5.52 -5.06 -19.94
CA ALA A 99 5.46 -6.43 -19.44
C ALA A 99 5.75 -7.46 -20.54
N ARG A 100 5.21 -7.23 -21.76
CA ARG A 100 5.51 -8.04 -22.94
C ARG A 100 6.98 -7.94 -23.36
N ALA A 101 7.54 -6.73 -23.42
CA ALA A 101 8.94 -6.51 -23.78
C ALA A 101 9.89 -7.21 -22.80
N GLU A 102 9.60 -7.16 -21.51
CA GLU A 102 10.43 -7.76 -20.46
C GLU A 102 10.13 -9.23 -20.19
N LYS A 103 9.10 -9.81 -20.83
CA LYS A 103 8.61 -11.18 -20.58
C LYS A 103 8.29 -11.45 -19.10
N LYS A 104 7.75 -10.44 -18.41
CA LYS A 104 7.38 -10.52 -16.98
C LYS A 104 5.86 -10.58 -16.80
N PRO A 105 5.36 -11.26 -15.77
CA PRO A 105 3.94 -11.21 -15.44
C PRO A 105 3.52 -9.80 -15.02
N LEU A 106 2.32 -9.38 -15.43
CA LEU A 106 1.74 -8.10 -15.06
C LEU A 106 0.81 -8.29 -13.86
N LEU A 107 1.08 -7.57 -12.77
CA LEU A 107 0.15 -7.41 -11.66
C LEU A 107 -0.65 -6.13 -11.88
N VAL A 108 -1.98 -6.24 -11.91
CA VAL A 108 -2.88 -5.09 -12.07
C VAL A 108 -3.63 -4.89 -10.77
N MET A 109 -3.55 -3.67 -10.23
CA MET A 109 -4.36 -3.25 -9.09
C MET A 109 -5.40 -2.26 -9.58
N ALA A 110 -6.67 -2.60 -9.40
CA ALA A 110 -7.78 -1.73 -9.73
C ALA A 110 -8.38 -1.21 -8.41
N THR A 111 -8.23 0.07 -8.17
CA THR A 111 -8.92 0.76 -7.07
C THR A 111 -10.10 1.56 -7.61
N PRO A 112 -11.27 1.52 -6.95
CA PRO A 112 -12.36 2.41 -7.30
C PRO A 112 -11.95 3.87 -7.03
N GLY A 113 -11.82 4.68 -8.10
CA GLY A 113 -11.38 6.07 -8.02
C GLY A 113 -11.01 6.64 -9.40
N ALA A 114 -10.87 7.97 -9.49
CA ALA A 114 -10.52 8.63 -10.74
C ALA A 114 -9.06 8.28 -11.15
N PRO A 115 -8.82 7.94 -12.43
CA PRO A 115 -7.52 7.46 -12.94
C PRO A 115 -6.36 8.46 -12.74
N ASP A 116 -6.66 9.74 -12.56
CA ASP A 116 -5.65 10.80 -12.43
C ASP A 116 -5.12 10.97 -10.99
N SER A 117 -5.65 10.23 -10.03
CA SER A 117 -5.29 10.32 -8.60
C SER A 117 -3.91 9.74 -8.27
N PHE A 118 -3.24 9.13 -9.25
CA PHE A 118 -1.93 8.47 -9.10
C PHE A 118 -0.73 9.34 -9.54
N SER A 119 -1.00 10.56 -10.01
CA SER A 119 -0.02 11.49 -10.58
C SER A 119 0.79 12.21 -9.50
#